data_AF-A0A6I5P6Q3-F1
#
_entry.id   AF-A0A6I5P6Q3-F1
#
_cell.length_a   1.000
_cell.length_b   1.000
_cell.length_c   1.000
_cell.angle_alpha   90.00
_cell.angle_beta   90.00
_cell.angle_gamma   90.00
#
_symmetry.space_group_name_H-M   'P 1'
#
loop_
_entity.id
_entity.type
_entity.pdbx_description
1 polymer ?
#
loop_
_entity_poly.entity_id
_entity_poly.type
_entity_poly.pdbx_seq_one_letter_code
_entity_poly.pdbx_strand_id
1 'polypeptide(L)'
;MEADYDFSQGKRGAIDPSPSGKTRITIRLDDAVLAWFREQVHIAGGGNYQTLINEALRQHIQTSREPLEETLRKVVREELERIER
;
A
#
# COMPACT_ATOMS: atom_id res chain seq x y z
N MET A 1 -23.47 -41.35 -12.88
CA MET A 1 -23.17 -41.51 -11.44
C MET A 1 -21.96 -40.64 -11.19
N GLU A 2 -22.19 -39.48 -10.57
CA GLU A 2 -21.10 -38.59 -10.18
C GLU A 2 -20.38 -39.21 -8.98
N ALA A 3 -19.05 -39.10 -8.95
CA ALA A 3 -18.24 -39.69 -7.89
C ALA A 3 -18.44 -38.89 -6.60
N ASP A 4 -18.96 -39.55 -5.56
CA ASP A 4 -19.05 -38.96 -4.22
C ASP A 4 -17.64 -38.73 -3.68
N TYR A 5 -17.25 -37.47 -3.51
CA TYR A 5 -15.98 -37.10 -2.91
C TYR A 5 -16.10 -37.08 -1.39
N ASP A 6 -15.33 -37.92 -0.71
CA ASP A 6 -15.24 -37.94 0.76
C ASP A 6 -14.32 -36.81 1.26
N PHE A 7 -14.91 -35.85 1.97
CA PHE A 7 -14.21 -34.72 2.60
C PHE A 7 -13.95 -34.92 4.09
N SER A 8 -14.08 -36.16 4.61
CA SER A 8 -13.89 -36.49 6.04
C SER A 8 -12.52 -36.11 6.59
N GLN A 9 -11.48 -36.04 5.74
CA GLN A 9 -10.11 -35.61 6.09
C GLN A 9 -9.83 -34.12 5.80
N GLY A 10 -10.84 -33.34 5.42
CA GLY A 10 -10.69 -31.92 5.11
C GLY A 10 -10.32 -31.11 6.35
N LYS A 11 -9.10 -30.57 6.40
CA LYS A 11 -8.65 -29.70 7.48
C LYS A 11 -9.23 -28.30 7.29
N ARG A 12 -10.11 -27.86 8.21
CA ARG A 12 -10.64 -26.49 8.22
C ARG A 12 -9.56 -25.52 8.69
N GLY A 13 -9.18 -24.58 7.83
CA GLY A 13 -8.20 -23.54 8.14
C GLY A 13 -8.14 -22.51 7.02
N ALA A 14 -7.55 -21.34 7.29
CA ALA A 14 -7.24 -20.39 6.23
C ALA A 14 -6.24 -21.06 5.27
N ILE A 15 -6.60 -21.14 3.98
CA ILE A 15 -5.76 -21.75 2.93
C ILE A 15 -4.44 -20.98 2.78
N ASP A 16 -4.44 -19.69 3.14
CA ASP A 16 -3.27 -18.82 3.11
C ASP A 16 -3.15 -18.09 4.47
N PRO A 17 -2.15 -18.42 5.32
CA PRO A 17 -1.87 -17.63 6.50
C PRO A 17 -1.53 -16.20 6.07
N SER A 18 -2.03 -15.19 6.79
CA SER A 18 -1.68 -13.80 6.47
C SER A 18 -0.15 -13.64 6.46
N PRO A 19 0.43 -13.02 5.42
CA PRO A 19 1.87 -12.83 5.34
C PRO A 19 2.40 -12.17 6.61
N SER A 20 3.55 -12.63 7.12
CA SER A 20 4.14 -12.06 8.33
C SER A 20 4.28 -10.53 8.21
N GLY A 21 3.88 -9.82 9.26
CA GLY A 21 3.92 -8.35 9.29
C GLY A 21 2.75 -7.63 8.61
N LYS A 22 1.72 -8.34 8.12
CA LYS A 22 0.47 -7.74 7.64
C LYS A 22 -0.71 -8.16 8.52
N THR A 23 -1.43 -7.18 9.03
CA THR A 23 -2.65 -7.41 9.82
C THR A 23 -3.87 -7.21 8.94
N ARG A 24 -4.75 -8.22 8.85
CA ARG A 24 -6.04 -8.08 8.17
C ARG A 24 -6.94 -7.17 9.02
N ILE A 25 -7.35 -6.06 8.43
CA ILE A 25 -8.29 -5.11 9.04
C ILE A 25 -9.52 -4.95 8.15
N THR A 26 -10.64 -4.57 8.75
CA THR A 26 -11.84 -4.14 8.02
C THR A 26 -11.94 -2.62 8.12
N ILE A 27 -11.72 -1.93 7.01
CA ILE A 27 -11.81 -0.47 6.92
C ILE A 27 -12.74 -0.11 5.76
N ARG A 28 -13.44 1.02 5.88
CA ARG A 28 -14.16 1.62 4.75
C ARG A 28 -13.19 2.54 4.01
N LEU A 29 -13.13 2.41 2.70
CA LEU A 29 -12.38 3.30 1.81
C LEU A 29 -13.33 3.78 0.72
N ASP A 30 -13.13 5.00 0.24
CA ASP A 30 -13.94 5.55 -0.84
C ASP A 30 -13.79 4.72 -2.12
N ASP A 31 -14.91 4.50 -2.81
CA ASP A 31 -14.94 3.73 -4.05
C ASP A 31 -14.03 4.34 -5.11
N ALA A 32 -13.93 5.68 -5.15
CA ALA A 32 -13.04 6.40 -6.07
C ALA A 32 -11.55 6.08 -5.82
N VAL A 33 -11.15 5.97 -4.55
CA VAL A 33 -9.77 5.61 -4.19
C VAL A 33 -9.48 4.16 -4.60
N LEU A 34 -10.40 3.24 -4.32
CA LEU A 34 -10.27 1.84 -4.73
C LEU A 34 -10.20 1.70 -6.25
N ALA A 35 -11.06 2.42 -6.98
CA ALA A 35 -11.07 2.42 -8.45
C ALA A 35 -9.74 2.92 -9.01
N TRP A 36 -9.21 4.02 -8.48
CA TRP A 36 -7.93 4.57 -8.92
C TRP A 36 -6.78 3.58 -8.76
N PHE A 37 -6.62 2.97 -7.57
CA PHE A 37 -5.53 2.01 -7.33
C PHE A 37 -5.68 0.72 -8.14
N ARG A 38 -6.91 0.29 -8.44
CA ARG A 38 -7.15 -0.86 -9.34
C ARG A 38 -6.69 -0.53 -10.75
N GLU A 39 -7.04 0.65 -11.26
CA GLU A 39 -6.64 1.09 -12.60
C GLU A 39 -5.11 1.15 -12.73
N GLN A 40 -4.41 1.70 -11.73
CA GLN A 40 -2.93 1.73 -11.74
C GLN A 40 -2.30 0.35 -11.87
N VAL A 41 -2.86 -0.65 -11.19
CA VAL A 41 -2.40 -2.04 -11.27
C VAL A 41 -2.72 -2.68 -12.63
N HIS A 42 -3.91 -2.38 -13.18
CA HIS A 42 -4.27 -2.86 -14.52
C HIS A 42 -3.33 -2.31 -15.59
N ILE A 43 -3.00 -1.02 -15.54
CA ILE A 43 -2.05 -0.36 -16.43
C ILE A 43 -0.65 -1.00 -16.33
N ALA A 44 -0.21 -1.31 -15.11
CA ALA A 44 1.10 -1.92 -14.86
C ALA A 44 1.22 -3.39 -15.30
N GLY A 45 0.18 -3.98 -15.91
CA GLY A 45 0.19 -5.36 -16.38
C GLY A 45 -0.14 -6.39 -15.30
N GLY A 46 -0.79 -5.96 -14.21
CA GLY A 46 -1.18 -6.80 -13.08
C GLY A 46 -0.46 -6.44 -11.78
N GLY A 47 -0.92 -7.03 -10.68
CA GLY A 47 -0.39 -6.75 -9.34
C GLY A 47 -1.47 -6.71 -8.26
N ASN A 48 -1.11 -6.23 -7.07
CA ASN A 48 -2.02 -6.15 -5.92
C ASN A 48 -2.24 -4.68 -5.53
N TYR A 49 -3.47 -4.18 -5.74
CA TYR A 49 -3.85 -2.81 -5.38
C TYR A 49 -3.67 -2.54 -3.87
N GLN A 50 -3.79 -3.56 -3.02
CA GLN A 50 -3.53 -3.44 -1.58
C GLN A 50 -2.06 -3.14 -1.30
N THR A 51 -1.13 -3.61 -2.13
CA THR A 51 0.29 -3.27 -2.01
C THR A 51 0.50 -1.79 -2.29
N LEU A 52 -0.10 -1.25 -3.36
CA LEU A 52 0.01 0.18 -3.69
C LEU A 52 -0.61 1.07 -2.61
N ILE A 53 -1.77 0.70 -2.07
CA ILE A 53 -2.39 1.43 -0.97
C ILE A 53 -1.46 1.45 0.25
N ASN A 54 -0.89 0.31 0.62
CA ASN A 54 0.04 0.24 1.75
C ASN A 54 1.31 1.06 1.50
N GLU A 55 1.83 1.07 0.28
CA GLU A 55 3.00 1.87 -0.07
C GLU A 55 2.70 3.37 0.03
N ALA A 56 1.55 3.81 -0.49
CA ALA A 56 1.12 5.20 -0.36
C ALA A 56 0.98 5.63 1.11
N LEU A 57 0.42 4.76 1.97
CA LEU A 57 0.34 5.00 3.42
C LEU A 57 1.73 5.08 4.07
N ARG A 58 2.68 4.22 3.67
CA ARG A 58 4.07 4.26 4.16
C ARG A 58 4.76 5.56 3.76
N GLN A 59 4.62 5.97 2.50
CA GLN A 59 5.16 7.23 2.00
C GLN A 59 4.58 8.42 2.77
N HIS A 60 3.26 8.45 2.97
CA HIS A 60 2.63 9.50 3.77
C HIS A 60 3.18 9.57 5.20
N ILE A 61 3.38 8.41 5.86
CA ILE A 61 3.99 8.36 7.19
C ILE A 61 5.44 8.88 7.16
N GLN A 62 6.23 8.52 6.14
CA GLN A 62 7.60 9.02 5.97
C GLN A 62 7.62 10.53 5.79
N THR A 63 6.82 11.08 4.87
CA THR A 63 6.69 12.52 4.64
C THR A 63 6.13 13.27 5.86
N SER A 64 5.31 12.62 6.68
CA SER A 64 4.79 13.22 7.91
C SER A 64 5.82 13.21 9.05
N ARG A 65 6.75 12.25 9.04
CA ARG A 65 7.83 12.13 10.05
C ARG A 65 9.04 13.00 9.71
N GLU A 66 9.35 13.11 8.44
CA GLU A 66 10.32 14.05 7.90
C GLU A 66 9.54 15.02 7.02
N PRO A 67 9.07 16.16 7.57
CA PRO A 67 8.41 17.15 6.75
C PRO A 67 9.40 17.55 5.67
N LEU A 68 9.11 17.13 4.43
CA LEU A 68 9.85 17.53 3.23
C LEU A 68 10.04 19.06 3.19
N GLU A 69 9.14 19.79 3.85
CA GLU A 69 9.20 21.22 4.12
C GLU A 69 10.45 21.68 4.88
N GLU A 70 10.96 20.95 5.89
CA GLU A 70 12.19 21.31 6.58
C GLU A 70 13.42 21.14 5.67
N THR A 71 13.47 20.04 4.92
CA THR A 71 14.54 19.79 3.95
C THR A 71 14.50 20.83 2.83
N LEU A 72 13.31 21.12 2.27
CA LEU A 72 13.12 22.13 1.23
C LEU A 72 13.44 23.54 1.75
N ARG A 73 13.01 23.92 2.96
CA ARG A 73 13.36 25.22 3.56
C ARG A 73 14.86 25.38 3.76
N LYS A 74 15.56 24.30 4.13
CA LYS A 74 17.02 24.32 4.28
C LYS A 74 17.71 24.55 2.93
N VAL A 75 17.35 23.76 1.92
CA VAL A 75 17.92 23.87 0.56
C VAL A 75 17.62 25.23 -0.06
N VAL A 76 16.39 25.75 0.06
CA VAL A 76 16.03 27.07 -0.45
C VAL A 76 16.82 28.19 0.24
N ARG A 77 17.06 28.09 1.55
CA ARG A 77 17.84 29.08 2.31
C ARG A 77 19.32 29.06 1.92
N GLU A 78 19.89 27.86 1.74
CA GLU A 78 21.27 27.68 1.26
C GLU A 78 21.48 28.27 -0.14
N GLU A 79 20.53 28.09 -1.06
CA GLU A 79 20.62 28.68 -2.41
C GLU A 79 20.42 30.20 -2.41
N LEU A 80 19.57 30.77 -1.54
CA LEU A 80 19.41 32.22 -1.41
C LEU A 80 20.67 32.89 -0.85
N GLU A 81 21.28 32.32 0.21
CA GLU A 81 22.53 32.81 0.79
C GLU A 81 23.72 32.74 -0.21
N ARG A 82 23.68 31.77 -1.12
CA ARG A 82 24.69 31.63 -2.18
C ARG A 82 24.53 32.66 -3.30
N ILE A 83 23.31 33.11 -3.58
CA ILE A 83 23.00 34.14 -4.60
C ILE A 83 23.29 35.56 -4.06
N GLU A 84 23.20 35.77 -2.75
CA GLU A 84 23.52 37.05 -2.10
C GLU A 84 25.03 37.32 -1.91
N ARG A 85 25.90 36.35 -2.25
CA ARG A 85 27.37 36.48 -2.26
C ARG A 85 27.93 36.78 -3.64
#